data_AF-A0A914FJB7-F1
#
_entry.id   AF-A0A914FJB7-F1
#
_cell.length_a   1.000
_cell.length_b   1.000
_cell.length_c   1.000
_cell.angle_alpha   90.00
_cell.angle_beta   90.00
_cell.angle_gamma   90.00
#
_symmetry.space_group_name_H-M   'P 1'
#
loop_
_entity.id
_entity.type
_entity.pdbx_description
1 polymer ?
#
loop_
_entity_poly.entity_id
_entity_poly.type
_entity_poly.pdbx_seq_one_letter_code
_entity_poly.pdbx_strand_id
1 'polypeptide(L)'
;MIWKNDVIHGYKNNARCSHGEYILPNTAVEISAIIYGIEKNVDVLKYDINGENATLIDETRYFTIEGDTNNLETFVWFEFISDGSLQLTGFEMSYKHLSKSFKFGKLKN
;
A
#
# COMPACT_ATOMS: atom_id res chain seq x y z
N MET A 1 10.48 -9.68 -3.28
CA MET A 1 9.27 -9.16 -3.94
C MET A 1 8.64 -10.26 -4.76
N ILE A 2 7.52 -10.86 -4.32
CA ILE A 2 6.66 -11.62 -5.24
C ILE A 2 5.61 -10.63 -5.71
N TRP A 3 5.97 -9.84 -6.71
CA TRP A 3 4.98 -9.19 -7.57
C TRP A 3 4.65 -10.23 -8.64
N LYS A 4 3.57 -11.01 -8.41
CA LYS A 4 3.06 -12.10 -9.28
C LYS A 4 4.11 -13.04 -9.89
N ASN A 5 4.19 -14.27 -9.34
CA ASN A 5 4.49 -15.57 -10.00
C ASN A 5 5.37 -16.57 -9.21
N ASP A 6 5.77 -16.29 -7.97
CA ASP A 6 6.56 -17.23 -7.14
C ASP A 6 5.86 -17.60 -5.82
N VAL A 7 4.52 -17.66 -5.79
CA VAL A 7 3.72 -17.97 -4.57
C VAL A 7 4.06 -19.36 -3.98
N ILE A 8 4.78 -20.21 -4.71
CA ILE A 8 5.17 -21.55 -4.26
C ILE A 8 6.30 -21.51 -3.21
N HIS A 9 7.11 -20.44 -3.13
CA HIS A 9 8.31 -20.42 -2.26
C HIS A 9 8.31 -19.37 -1.13
N GLY A 10 7.28 -18.52 -0.98
CA GLY A 10 7.24 -17.50 0.08
C GLY A 10 8.24 -16.34 -0.11
N TYR A 11 8.25 -15.35 0.81
CA TYR A 11 9.20 -14.21 0.75
C TYR A 11 10.56 -14.56 1.34
N LYS A 12 11.66 -13.97 0.85
CA LYS A 12 12.99 -14.26 1.41
C LYS A 12 13.16 -13.71 2.83
N ASN A 13 13.91 -14.43 3.66
CA ASN A 13 14.41 -13.92 4.95
C ASN A 13 15.45 -12.80 4.75
N ASN A 14 15.60 -11.96 5.77
CA ASN A 14 16.48 -10.79 5.80
C ASN A 14 16.28 -9.86 4.59
N ALA A 15 15.04 -9.77 4.11
CA ALA A 15 14.71 -9.00 2.93
C ALA A 15 14.15 -7.64 3.33
N ARG A 16 14.60 -6.60 2.62
CA ARG A 16 13.97 -5.29 2.62
C ARG A 16 13.53 -4.97 1.20
N CYS A 17 12.24 -4.76 0.99
CA CYS A 17 11.66 -4.44 -0.31
C CYS A 17 10.80 -3.21 -0.18
N SER A 18 10.85 -2.33 -1.18
CA SER A 18 10.04 -1.12 -1.20
C SER A 18 9.38 -0.87 -2.55
N HIS A 19 8.25 -0.17 -2.51
CA HIS A 19 7.49 0.21 -3.70
C HIS A 19 6.91 1.62 -3.48
N GLY A 20 7.07 2.49 -4.47
CA GLY A 20 6.55 3.85 -4.44
C GLY A 20 5.45 4.05 -5.48
N GLU A 21 4.40 4.77 -5.11
CA GLU A 21 3.30 5.12 -6.00
C GLU A 21 2.88 6.58 -5.79
N TYR A 22 2.53 7.27 -6.88
CA TYR A 22 1.98 8.62 -6.84
C TYR A 22 0.47 8.58 -6.98
N ILE A 23 -0.24 9.25 -6.07
CA ILE A 23 -1.68 9.45 -6.11
C ILE A 23 -1.95 10.89 -6.50
N LEU A 24 -2.75 11.08 -7.56
CA LEU A 24 -3.10 12.39 -8.07
C LEU A 24 -4.12 13.10 -7.16
N PRO A 25 -4.12 14.44 -7.15
CA PRO A 25 -5.11 15.21 -6.40
C PRO A 25 -6.52 14.86 -6.84
N ASN A 26 -7.46 14.80 -5.89
CA ASN A 26 -8.86 14.40 -6.13
C ASN A 26 -9.03 12.97 -6.68
N THR A 27 -8.03 12.13 -6.53
CA THR A 27 -8.13 10.68 -6.74
C THR A 27 -7.90 9.95 -5.44
N ALA A 28 -8.19 8.66 -5.42
CA ALA A 28 -7.82 7.78 -4.32
C ALA A 28 -7.37 6.43 -4.88
N VAL A 29 -6.62 5.68 -4.09
CA VAL A 29 -6.31 4.27 -4.37
C VAL A 29 -6.90 3.42 -3.26
N GLU A 30 -7.77 2.48 -3.64
CA GLU A 30 -8.20 1.39 -2.76
C GLU A 30 -7.15 0.27 -2.85
N ILE A 31 -6.65 -0.13 -1.69
CA ILE A 31 -5.66 -1.19 -1.56
C ILE A 31 -6.28 -2.32 -0.76
N SER A 32 -6.11 -3.54 -1.24
CA SER A 32 -6.60 -4.75 -0.56
C SER A 32 -5.63 -5.90 -0.71
N ALA A 33 -5.45 -6.69 0.35
CA ALA A 33 -4.63 -7.88 0.29
C ALA A 33 -5.43 -9.04 -0.32
N ILE A 34 -4.96 -9.58 -1.45
CA ILE A 34 -5.46 -10.81 -2.05
C ILE A 34 -4.93 -12.01 -1.25
N ILE A 35 -3.64 -11.96 -0.90
CA ILE A 35 -2.94 -12.94 -0.06
C ILE A 35 -2.24 -12.16 1.05
N TYR A 36 -2.28 -12.69 2.28
CA TYR A 36 -1.55 -12.11 3.41
C TYR A 36 -1.12 -13.17 4.41
N GLY A 37 0.18 -13.45 4.44
CA GLY A 37 0.84 -14.34 5.39
C GLY A 37 2.28 -13.92 5.60
N ILE A 38 2.50 -13.05 6.58
CA ILE A 38 3.81 -12.63 7.09
C ILE A 38 3.91 -13.01 8.58
N GLU A 39 5.12 -13.20 9.12
CA GLU A 39 5.27 -13.59 10.51
C GLU A 39 4.79 -12.48 11.46
N LYS A 40 3.75 -12.78 12.23
CA LYS A 40 3.09 -11.78 13.10
C LYS A 40 4.07 -11.29 14.18
N ASN A 41 4.13 -9.96 14.35
CA ASN A 41 5.01 -9.26 15.31
C ASN A 41 6.52 -9.39 15.03
N VAL A 42 6.92 -10.00 13.92
CA VAL A 42 8.33 -10.16 13.55
C VAL A 42 8.59 -9.46 12.22
N ASP A 43 7.87 -9.88 11.18
CA ASP A 43 7.92 -9.21 9.88
C ASP A 43 7.02 -7.98 9.87
N VAL A 44 7.42 -6.98 9.09
CA VAL A 44 6.73 -5.69 9.01
C VAL A 44 6.37 -5.37 7.57
N LEU A 45 5.09 -5.12 7.33
CA LEU A 45 4.60 -4.42 6.15
C LEU A 45 4.03 -3.06 6.61
N LYS A 46 4.46 -1.98 5.96
CA LYS A 46 4.04 -0.63 6.31
C LYS A 46 3.98 0.27 5.09
N TYR A 47 3.29 1.39 5.22
CA TYR A 47 3.36 2.49 4.25
C TYR A 47 3.54 3.83 4.95
N ASP A 48 4.20 4.76 4.29
CA ASP A 48 4.23 6.17 4.68
C ASP A 48 3.73 7.05 3.52
N ILE A 49 3.27 8.26 3.86
CA ILE A 49 2.75 9.23 2.89
C ILE A 49 3.64 10.46 2.95
N ASN A 50 4.25 10.83 1.83
CA ASN A 50 5.17 11.97 1.72
C ASN A 50 6.31 11.95 2.74
N GLY A 51 6.76 10.76 3.17
CA GLY A 51 7.78 10.59 4.21
C GLY A 51 7.28 10.84 5.64
N GLU A 52 5.97 11.01 5.83
CA GLU A 52 5.35 11.18 7.15
C GLU A 52 4.84 9.86 7.71
N ASN A 53 5.11 9.64 9.00
CA ASN A 53 4.56 8.59 9.88
C ASN A 53 4.21 7.25 9.20
N ALA A 54 5.08 6.25 9.36
CA ALA A 54 4.79 4.92 8.87
C ALA A 54 3.57 4.30 9.57
N THR A 55 2.59 3.89 8.77
CA THR A 55 1.42 3.13 9.19
C THR A 55 1.65 1.65 8.91
N LEU A 56 1.48 0.81 9.94
CA LEU A 56 1.56 -0.64 9.79
C LEU A 56 0.35 -1.13 8.99
N ILE A 57 0.61 -1.93 7.94
CA ILE A 57 -0.42 -2.68 7.25
C ILE A 57 -0.51 -4.00 8.01
N ASP A 58 -1.42 -4.04 8.97
CA ASP A 58 -1.64 -5.19 9.84
C ASP A 58 -2.82 -6.05 9.34
N GLU A 59 -3.59 -6.64 10.25
CA GLU A 59 -4.80 -7.42 9.95
C GLU A 59 -5.84 -6.63 9.11
N THR A 60 -5.71 -5.30 9.03
CA THR A 60 -6.49 -4.44 8.16
C THR A 60 -6.04 -4.60 6.69
N ARG A 61 -6.44 -5.71 6.10
CA ARG A 61 -6.18 -6.15 4.71
C ARG A 61 -6.90 -5.31 3.64
N TYR A 62 -7.41 -4.13 4.02
CA TYR A 62 -8.13 -3.22 3.15
C TYR A 62 -8.00 -1.80 3.69
N PHE A 63 -7.54 -0.86 2.87
CA PHE A 63 -7.50 0.56 3.21
C PHE A 63 -7.57 1.43 1.95
N THR A 64 -7.82 2.72 2.14
CA THR A 64 -7.88 3.70 1.05
C THR A 64 -6.92 4.83 1.35
N ILE A 65 -6.10 5.19 0.38
CA ILE A 65 -5.24 6.37 0.46
C ILE A 65 -5.79 7.42 -0.49
N GLU A 66 -6.06 8.61 0.04
CA GLU A 66 -6.54 9.74 -0.75
C GLU A 66 -5.38 10.62 -1.21
N GLY A 67 -5.46 11.12 -2.44
CA GLY A 67 -4.58 12.18 -2.90
C GLY A 67 -4.96 13.50 -2.24
N ASP A 68 -4.00 14.16 -1.62
CA ASP A 68 -4.14 15.48 -1.04
C ASP A 68 -4.54 16.50 -2.14
N THR A 69 -5.61 17.25 -1.88
CA THR A 69 -6.12 18.26 -2.80
C THR A 69 -5.32 19.55 -2.78
N ASN A 70 -4.52 19.79 -1.73
CA ASN A 70 -3.70 20.98 -1.56
C ASN A 70 -2.27 20.80 -2.09
N ASN A 71 -1.87 19.55 -2.35
CA ASN A 71 -0.59 19.20 -2.95
C ASN A 71 -0.77 18.72 -4.38
N LEU A 72 0.26 18.88 -5.22
CA LEU A 72 0.22 18.44 -6.62
C LEU A 72 0.29 16.92 -6.76
N GLU A 73 0.85 16.24 -5.76
CA GLU A 73 0.99 14.80 -5.72
C GLU A 73 1.06 14.30 -4.27
N THR A 74 0.55 13.11 -4.05
CA THR A 74 0.72 12.36 -2.80
C THR A 74 1.56 11.13 -3.11
N PHE A 75 2.78 11.07 -2.58
CA PHE A 75 3.67 9.94 -2.74
C PHE A 75 3.47 8.95 -1.60
N VAL A 76 3.17 7.70 -1.94
CA VAL A 76 3.03 6.60 -0.97
C VAL A 76 4.23 5.68 -1.12
N TRP A 77 4.88 5.37 0.00
CA TRP A 77 6.01 4.46 0.04
C TRP A 77 5.67 3.23 0.88
N PHE A 78 5.56 2.08 0.24
CA PHE A 78 5.40 0.79 0.89
C PHE A 78 6.74 0.16 1.21
N GLU A 79 6.87 -0.43 2.39
CA GLU A 79 8.06 -1.13 2.81
C GLU A 79 7.72 -2.45 3.49
N PHE A 80 8.35 -3.54 3.03
CA PHE A 80 8.35 -4.83 3.66
C PHE A 80 9.74 -5.15 4.20
N ILE A 81 9.79 -5.60 5.45
CA ILE A 81 11.00 -5.99 6.17
C ILE A 81 10.76 -7.37 6.76
N SER A 82 11.61 -8.33 6.40
CA SER A 82 11.67 -9.64 7.06
C SER A 82 12.98 -9.84 7.80
N ASP A 83 12.95 -10.70 8.81
CA ASP A 83 14.12 -11.08 9.59
C ASP A 83 14.67 -12.47 9.17
N GLY A 84 15.49 -13.08 10.03
CA GLY A 84 16.06 -14.40 9.79
C GLY A 84 15.16 -15.60 10.11
N SER A 85 13.94 -15.41 10.64
CA SER A 85 13.09 -16.49 11.16
C SER A 85 12.14 -17.09 10.11
N LEU A 86 10.85 -17.24 10.42
CA LEU A 86 9.93 -18.10 9.68
C LEU A 86 9.54 -17.46 8.35
N GLN A 87 9.75 -18.22 7.27
CA GLN A 87 9.26 -17.84 5.95
C GLN A 87 7.80 -18.29 5.76
N LEU A 88 6.88 -17.33 5.61
CA LEU A 88 5.49 -17.59 5.26
C LEU A 88 5.20 -17.28 3.77
N THR A 89 3.92 -17.39 3.38
CA THR A 89 3.46 -17.25 1.98
C THR A 89 3.70 -15.86 1.37
N GLY A 90 3.90 -14.83 2.20
CA GLY A 90 4.02 -13.44 1.77
C GLY A 90 2.67 -12.78 1.54
N PHE A 91 2.66 -11.72 0.75
CA PHE A 91 1.48 -10.92 0.48
C PHE A 91 1.36 -10.57 -1.01
N GLU A 92 0.13 -10.44 -1.47
CA GLU A 92 -0.23 -9.89 -2.77
C GLU A 92 -1.26 -8.78 -2.54
N MET A 93 -1.00 -7.57 -3.04
CA MET A 93 -1.92 -6.44 -2.90
C MET A 93 -2.54 -6.07 -4.25
N SER A 94 -3.85 -5.83 -4.24
CA SER A 94 -4.61 -5.25 -5.35
C SER A 94 -4.70 -3.74 -5.17
N TYR A 95 -4.55 -3.01 -6.27
CA TYR A 95 -4.64 -1.56 -6.35
C TYR A 95 -5.77 -1.17 -7.29
N LYS A 96 -6.69 -0.32 -6.82
CA LYS A 96 -7.80 0.18 -7.62
C LYS A 96 -7.88 1.70 -7.50
N HIS A 97 -7.58 2.39 -8.60
CA HIS A 97 -7.71 3.84 -8.67
C HIS A 97 -9.19 4.26 -8.73
N LEU A 98 -9.53 5.25 -7.92
CA LEU A 98 -10.82 5.90 -7.88
C LEU A 98 -10.69 7.36 -8.31
N SER A 99 -11.57 7.80 -9.20
CA SER A 99 -11.73 9.21 -9.55
C SER A 99 -12.81 9.81 -8.65
N LYS A 100 -12.52 10.92 -7.94
CA LYS A 100 -13.60 11.67 -7.28
C LYS A 100 -14.35 12.46 -8.35
N SER A 101 -15.65 12.24 -8.49
CA SER A 101 -16.48 13.02 -9.42
C SER A 101 -16.62 14.46 -8.92
N PHE A 102 -16.14 15.44 -9.67
CA PHE A 102 -16.42 16.84 -9.40
C PHE A 102 -17.89 17.13 -9.73
N LYS A 103 -18.70 17.43 -8.72
CA LYS A 103 -19.99 18.06 -8.95
C LYS A 103 -19.73 19.53 -9.20
N PHE A 104 -19.79 19.97 -10.46
CA PHE A 104 -19.85 21.40 -10.77
C PHE A 104 -21.10 21.98 -10.09
N GLY A 105 -20.89 22.78 -9.06
CA GLY A 105 -21.95 23.58 -8.47
C GLY A 105 -22.51 24.50 -9.55
N LYS A 106 -23.83 24.45 -9.77
CA LYS A 106 -24.50 25.41 -10.65
C LYS A 106 -24.12 26.82 -10.19
N LEU A 107 -23.47 27.59 -11.06
CA LEU A 107 -23.37 29.03 -10.92
C LEU A 107 -24.81 29.56 -10.80
N LYS A 108 -25.13 30.13 -9.64
CA LYS A 108 -26.35 30.93 -9.51
C LYS A 108 -26.08 32.22 -10.26
N ASN A 109 -26.82 32.40 -11.36
CA ASN A 109 -26.93 33.70 -12.04
C ASN A 109 -27.53 34.75 -11.10
#